data_AF-A0A481SH75-F1
#
_entry.id   AF-A0A481SH75-F1
#
_cell.length_a   1.000
_cell.length_b   1.000
_cell.length_c   1.000
_cell.angle_alpha   90.00
_cell.angle_beta   90.00
_cell.angle_gamma   90.00
#
_symmetry.space_group_name_H-M   'P 1'
#
loop_
_entity.id
_entity.type
_entity.pdbx_description
1 polymer ?
#
loop_
_entity_poly.entity_id
_entity_poly.type
_entity_poly.pdbx_seq_one_letter_code
_entity_poly.pdbx_strand_id
1 'polypeptide(L)'
;QVFWGVEKKLAQRKHFPSVNWLISYSKYMRALDDFYDKNFPEFCALRTKVKEILQEEEDLSEIVQLVSKASLAEGDKITLEVAKLLKEDFLQQNSYSVYDRFCPFYKTVGMLKNMIGLYDMARHAVESTAQSENKITWAVIRDSMSNILYQLSSMKFKDPVKDGDANINA
;
A
#
# COMPACT_ATOMS: atom_id res chain seq x y z
N GLN A 1 3.12 -24.04 5.92
CA GLN A 1 4.10 -23.47 6.87
C GLN A 1 4.20 -21.97 6.64
N VAL A 2 4.39 -21.19 7.69
CA VAL A 2 4.52 -19.72 7.66
C VAL A 2 5.77 -19.31 8.43
N PHE A 3 6.39 -18.21 8.00
CA PHE A 3 7.46 -17.54 8.74
C PHE A 3 7.19 -16.04 8.74
N TRP A 4 7.15 -15.45 9.93
CA TRP A 4 7.03 -14.01 10.15
C TRP A 4 8.32 -13.49 10.79
N GLY A 5 9.20 -12.95 9.95
CA GLY A 5 10.45 -12.35 10.41
C GLY A 5 10.17 -11.00 11.06
N VAL A 6 10.67 -10.77 12.26
CA VAL A 6 10.56 -9.49 12.97
C VAL A 6 11.87 -8.73 12.84
N GLU A 7 11.81 -7.45 12.50
CA GLU A 7 13.00 -6.63 12.28
C GLU A 7 13.17 -5.53 13.34
N LYS A 8 14.38 -5.48 13.91
CA LYS A 8 14.76 -4.49 14.93
C LYS A 8 14.70 -3.04 14.42
N LYS A 9 15.10 -2.78 13.17
CA LYS A 9 15.06 -1.43 12.57
C LYS A 9 13.63 -0.87 12.49
N LEU A 10 12.64 -1.73 12.19
CA LEU A 10 11.21 -1.32 12.19
C LEU A 10 10.75 -0.96 13.61
N ALA A 11 11.06 -1.80 14.60
CA ALA A 11 10.72 -1.54 16.00
C ALA A 11 11.36 -0.24 16.54
N GLN A 12 12.63 0.02 16.20
CA GLN A 12 13.34 1.25 16.59
C GLN A 12 12.70 2.51 16.00
N ARG A 13 12.10 2.41 14.81
CA ARG A 13 11.33 3.48 14.16
C ARG A 13 9.86 3.55 14.61
N LYS A 14 9.46 2.75 15.61
CA LYS A 14 8.08 2.59 16.09
C LYS A 14 7.10 2.15 15.00
N HIS A 15 7.58 1.45 13.97
CA HIS A 15 6.74 0.78 12.99
C HIS A 15 6.28 -0.55 13.57
N PHE A 16 4.99 -0.62 13.94
CA PHE A 16 4.37 -1.81 14.53
C PHE A 16 3.15 -2.26 13.72
N PRO A 17 2.93 -3.58 13.56
CA PRO A 17 3.83 -4.67 13.96
C PRO A 17 5.13 -4.68 13.14
N SER A 18 6.27 -4.97 13.78
CA SER A 18 7.59 -4.85 13.15
C SER A 18 7.97 -6.05 12.26
N VAL A 19 7.00 -6.55 11.49
CA VAL A 19 7.18 -7.67 10.56
C VAL A 19 7.92 -7.19 9.33
N ASN A 20 9.03 -7.85 8.98
CA ASN A 20 9.74 -7.58 7.75
C ASN A 20 9.04 -8.29 6.59
N TRP A 21 8.46 -7.49 5.70
CA TRP A 21 7.69 -7.98 4.55
C TRP A 21 8.55 -8.58 3.42
N LEU A 22 9.86 -8.31 3.39
CA LEU A 22 10.77 -8.81 2.35
C LEU A 22 11.25 -10.24 2.63
N ILE A 23 11.50 -10.59 3.90
CA ILE A 23 11.99 -11.93 4.29
C ILE A 23 10.87 -12.88 4.73
N SER A 24 9.70 -12.34 5.10
CA SER A 24 8.57 -13.15 5.57
C SER A 24 7.90 -13.89 4.43
N TYR A 25 7.41 -15.11 4.70
CA TYR A 25 6.78 -15.94 3.66
C TYR A 25 5.67 -16.84 4.22
N SER A 26 4.80 -17.28 3.31
CA SER A 26 3.80 -18.31 3.57
C SER A 26 3.78 -19.32 2.43
N LYS A 27 3.83 -20.60 2.78
CA LYS A 27 3.65 -21.72 1.83
C LYS A 27 2.18 -22.09 1.62
N TYR A 28 1.25 -21.38 2.26
CA TYR A 28 -0.19 -21.66 2.16
C TYR A 28 -0.90 -20.89 1.06
N MET A 29 -0.20 -20.06 0.26
CA MET A 29 -0.86 -19.21 -0.75
C MET A 29 -1.75 -20.04 -1.68
N ARG A 30 -1.21 -21.06 -2.33
CA ARG A 30 -1.98 -21.96 -3.22
C ARG A 30 -3.13 -22.69 -2.53
N ALA A 31 -2.98 -23.03 -1.25
CA ALA A 31 -4.00 -23.74 -0.50
C ALA A 31 -5.18 -22.82 -0.10
N LEU A 32 -4.99 -21.50 -0.17
CA LEU A 32 -6.00 -20.51 0.18
C LEU A 32 -6.64 -19.83 -1.04
N ASP A 33 -6.13 -20.08 -2.25
CA ASP A 33 -6.60 -19.41 -3.46
C ASP A 33 -8.11 -19.66 -3.68
N ASP A 34 -8.60 -20.92 -3.57
CA ASP A 34 -10.04 -21.24 -3.69
C ASP A 34 -10.93 -20.45 -2.72
N PHE A 35 -10.46 -20.23 -1.49
CA PHE A 35 -11.19 -19.45 -0.50
C PHE A 35 -11.25 -17.97 -0.90
N TYR A 36 -10.14 -17.40 -1.35
CA TYR A 36 -10.09 -16.01 -1.77
C TYR A 36 -10.87 -15.78 -3.06
N ASP A 37 -10.75 -16.65 -4.05
CA ASP A 37 -11.49 -16.51 -5.31
C ASP A 37 -13.01 -16.51 -5.08
N LYS A 38 -13.49 -17.29 -4.11
CA LYS A 38 -14.91 -17.34 -3.75
C LYS A 38 -15.40 -16.12 -2.96
N ASN A 39 -14.61 -15.62 -2.01
CA ASN A 39 -15.08 -14.63 -1.03
C ASN A 39 -14.52 -13.22 -1.25
N PHE A 40 -13.33 -13.11 -1.83
CA PHE A 40 -12.55 -11.87 -2.03
C PHE A 40 -11.73 -11.95 -3.34
N PRO A 41 -12.37 -12.05 -4.51
CA PRO A 41 -11.71 -12.42 -5.77
C PRO A 41 -10.60 -11.46 -6.20
N GLU A 42 -10.67 -10.20 -5.79
CA GLU A 42 -9.63 -9.20 -6.12
C GLU A 42 -8.38 -9.30 -5.21
N PHE A 43 -8.48 -9.96 -4.05
CA PHE A 43 -7.43 -9.92 -3.03
C PHE A 43 -6.11 -10.54 -3.50
N CYS A 44 -6.15 -11.67 -4.20
CA CYS A 44 -4.94 -12.34 -4.67
C CYS A 44 -4.12 -11.45 -5.60
N ALA A 45 -4.77 -10.75 -6.53
CA ALA A 45 -4.12 -9.81 -7.45
C ALA A 45 -3.58 -8.58 -6.70
N LEU A 46 -4.38 -7.99 -5.81
CA LEU A 46 -3.96 -6.86 -4.98
C LEU A 46 -2.73 -7.21 -4.13
N ARG A 47 -2.73 -8.37 -3.47
CA ARG A 47 -1.61 -8.88 -2.67
C ARG A 47 -0.33 -9.00 -3.50
N THR A 48 -0.43 -9.54 -4.71
CA THR A 48 0.72 -9.67 -5.61
C THR A 48 1.28 -8.29 -5.96
N LYS A 49 0.42 -7.34 -6.37
CA LYS A 49 0.83 -5.97 -6.71
C LYS A 49 1.49 -5.25 -5.52
N VAL A 50 0.95 -5.39 -4.32
CA VAL A 50 1.54 -4.80 -3.10
C VAL A 50 2.95 -5.34 -2.86
N LYS A 51 3.17 -6.65 -3.05
CA LYS A 51 4.51 -7.25 -2.89
C LYS A 51 5.49 -6.72 -3.93
N GLU A 52 5.05 -6.56 -5.18
CA GLU A 52 5.86 -5.97 -6.25
C GLU A 52 6.25 -4.53 -5.91
N ILE A 53 5.29 -3.69 -5.53
CA ILE A 53 5.54 -2.28 -5.15
C ILE A 53 6.53 -2.17 -3.99
N LEU A 54 6.40 -3.01 -2.95
CA LEU A 54 7.30 -2.98 -1.80
C LEU A 54 8.71 -3.48 -2.14
N GLN A 55 8.84 -4.41 -3.09
CA GLN A 55 10.14 -4.87 -3.57
C GLN A 55 10.80 -3.81 -4.46
N GLU A 56 10.06 -3.24 -5.42
CA GLU A 56 10.53 -2.15 -6.27
C GLU A 56 10.97 -0.94 -5.43
N GLU A 57 10.25 -0.63 -4.36
CA GLU A 57 10.65 0.48 -3.48
C GLU A 57 11.95 0.22 -2.72
N GLU A 58 12.23 -1.02 -2.31
CA GLU A 58 13.51 -1.36 -1.68
C GLU A 58 14.66 -1.13 -2.68
N ASP A 59 14.51 -1.64 -3.91
CA ASP A 59 15.49 -1.50 -4.98
C ASP A 59 15.71 -0.01 -5.34
N LEU A 60 14.63 0.77 -5.42
CA LEU A 60 14.71 2.22 -5.68
C LEU A 60 15.32 2.99 -4.50
N SER A 61 15.11 2.55 -3.26
CA SER A 61 15.64 3.21 -2.07
C SER A 61 17.16 3.14 -2.01
N GLU A 62 17.77 2.07 -2.51
CA GLU A 62 19.23 1.98 -2.67
C GLU A 62 19.74 3.01 -3.68
N ILE A 63 19.04 3.17 -4.81
CA ILE A 63 19.38 4.14 -5.85
C ILE A 63 19.27 5.57 -5.31
N VAL A 64 18.20 5.91 -4.59
CA VAL A 64 17.97 7.24 -3.99
C VAL A 64 19.06 7.63 -2.98
N GLN A 65 19.77 6.68 -2.38
CA GLN A 65 20.91 6.99 -1.51
C GLN A 65 22.12 7.49 -2.32
N LEU A 66 22.21 7.13 -3.60
CA LEU A 66 23.30 7.50 -4.51
C LEU A 66 22.96 8.73 -5.36
N VAL A 67 21.68 8.92 -5.71
CA VAL A 67 21.20 10.03 -6.55
C VAL A 67 20.00 10.75 -5.95
N SER A 68 19.80 12.03 -6.32
CA SER A 68 18.65 12.79 -5.85
C SER A 68 17.32 12.19 -6.33
N LYS A 69 16.33 12.13 -5.43
CA LYS A 69 14.94 11.72 -5.74
C LYS A 69 14.31 12.54 -6.88
N ALA A 70 14.76 13.78 -7.08
CA ALA A 70 14.28 14.63 -8.18
C ALA A 70 14.62 14.06 -9.57
N SER A 71 15.71 13.29 -9.68
CA SER A 71 16.25 12.74 -10.93
C SER A 71 15.57 11.45 -11.38
N LEU A 72 14.70 10.87 -10.55
CA LEU A 72 13.98 9.64 -10.88
C LEU A 72 12.90 9.84 -11.95
N ALA A 73 12.52 8.76 -12.63
CA ALA A 73 11.35 8.76 -13.50
C ALA A 73 10.07 8.99 -12.68
N GLU A 74 9.03 9.53 -13.32
CA GLU A 74 7.76 9.83 -12.63
C GLU A 74 7.09 8.55 -12.07
N GLY A 75 7.22 7.42 -12.76
CA GLY A 75 6.74 6.11 -12.28
C GLY A 75 7.45 5.64 -11.00
N ASP A 76 8.76 5.87 -10.90
CA ASP A 76 9.54 5.50 -9.71
C ASP A 76 9.18 6.37 -8.51
N LYS A 77 8.95 7.68 -8.76
CA LYS A 77 8.44 8.60 -7.73
C LYS A 77 7.08 8.14 -7.20
N ILE A 78 6.16 7.73 -8.08
CA ILE A 78 4.86 7.17 -7.68
C ILE A 78 5.06 5.91 -6.84
N THR A 79 5.96 5.02 -7.25
CA THR A 79 6.24 3.76 -6.53
C THR A 79 6.73 4.03 -5.10
N LEU A 80 7.68 4.95 -4.93
CA LEU A 80 8.17 5.37 -3.62
C LEU A 80 7.05 5.95 -2.72
N GLU A 81 6.15 6.75 -3.29
CA GLU A 81 5.10 7.43 -2.54
C GLU A 81 3.95 6.49 -2.17
N VAL A 82 3.54 5.61 -3.08
CA VAL A 82 2.54 4.57 -2.78
C VAL A 82 3.10 3.53 -1.82
N ALA A 83 4.36 3.13 -1.96
CA ALA A 83 5.00 2.24 -0.99
C ALA A 83 5.06 2.87 0.40
N LYS A 84 5.31 4.19 0.50
CA LYS A 84 5.21 4.91 1.77
C LYS A 84 3.79 4.86 2.34
N LEU A 85 2.77 5.13 1.52
CA LEU A 85 1.35 5.00 1.91
C LEU A 85 1.03 3.59 2.43
N LEU A 86 1.47 2.55 1.73
CA LEU A 86 1.31 1.16 2.17
C LEU A 86 2.02 0.90 3.51
N LYS A 87 3.25 1.39 3.68
CA LYS A 87 4.02 1.19 4.92
C LYS A 87 3.42 1.89 6.13
N GLU A 88 2.89 3.10 5.96
CA GLU A 88 2.41 3.94 7.07
C GLU A 88 0.92 3.73 7.38
N ASP A 89 0.11 3.49 6.36
CA ASP A 89 -1.35 3.45 6.51
C ASP A 89 -1.97 2.05 6.37
N PHE A 90 -1.26 1.09 5.76
CA PHE A 90 -1.74 -0.29 5.64
C PHE A 90 -0.97 -1.27 6.54
N LEU A 91 0.37 -1.27 6.50
CA LEU A 91 1.19 -2.22 7.27
C LEU A 91 1.36 -1.84 8.74
N GLN A 92 1.29 -0.55 9.08
CA GLN A 92 1.28 -0.13 10.48
C GLN A 92 -0.11 -0.22 11.08
N GLN A 93 -0.19 -0.86 12.24
CA GLN A 93 -1.42 -0.95 13.03
C GLN A 93 -1.15 -0.65 14.50
N ASN A 94 -2.05 0.11 15.11
CA ASN A 94 -1.99 0.41 16.53
C ASN A 94 -2.93 -0.50 17.32
N SER A 95 -2.38 -1.53 17.96
CA SER A 95 -3.14 -2.51 18.76
C SER A 95 -3.86 -1.91 19.97
N TYR A 96 -3.49 -0.70 20.41
CA TYR A 96 -4.16 -0.02 21.53
C TYR A 96 -5.36 0.83 21.08
N SER A 97 -5.52 1.06 19.79
CA SER A 97 -6.62 1.87 19.26
C SER A 97 -7.90 1.05 19.11
N VAL A 98 -9.06 1.69 19.27
CA VAL A 98 -10.37 1.01 19.10
C VAL A 98 -10.64 0.58 17.66
N TYR A 99 -10.10 1.30 16.68
CA TYR A 99 -10.34 1.11 15.25
C TYR A 99 -9.29 0.21 14.56
N ASP A 100 -8.13 -0.03 15.17
CA ASP A 100 -7.00 -0.75 14.55
C ASP A 100 -6.50 -1.95 15.39
N ARG A 101 -7.07 -2.19 16.59
CA ARG A 101 -6.78 -3.43 17.36
C ARG A 101 -7.23 -4.72 16.67
N PHE A 102 -8.20 -4.61 15.77
CA PHE A 102 -8.73 -5.68 14.95
C PHE A 102 -9.19 -5.09 13.62
N CYS A 103 -8.65 -5.58 12.50
CA CYS A 103 -9.03 -5.17 11.17
C CYS A 103 -9.75 -6.34 10.48
N PRO A 104 -11.07 -6.24 10.23
CA PRO A 104 -11.78 -7.27 9.51
C PRO A 104 -11.34 -7.33 8.05
N PHE A 105 -11.47 -8.50 7.43
CA PHE A 105 -10.86 -8.74 6.13
C PHE A 105 -11.42 -7.86 5.00
N TYR A 106 -12.72 -7.52 5.03
CA TYR A 106 -13.31 -6.60 4.07
C TYR A 106 -12.63 -5.21 4.10
N LYS A 107 -12.32 -4.70 5.30
CA LYS A 107 -11.60 -3.42 5.49
C LYS A 107 -10.18 -3.53 4.93
N THR A 108 -9.50 -4.64 5.18
CA THR A 108 -8.17 -4.92 4.61
C THR A 108 -8.19 -4.89 3.08
N VAL A 109 -9.15 -5.61 2.46
CA VAL A 109 -9.28 -5.69 1.00
C VAL A 109 -9.67 -4.33 0.41
N GLY A 110 -10.63 -3.62 1.02
CA GLY A 110 -11.08 -2.30 0.57
C GLY A 110 -9.97 -1.25 0.61
N MET A 111 -9.19 -1.21 1.69
CA MET A 111 -8.03 -0.32 1.78
C MET A 111 -6.99 -0.61 0.70
N LEU A 112 -6.65 -1.89 0.48
CA LEU A 112 -5.73 -2.27 -0.60
C LEU A 112 -6.25 -1.88 -1.96
N LYS A 113 -7.54 -2.14 -2.24
CA LYS A 113 -8.17 -1.81 -3.51
C LYS A 113 -8.01 -0.32 -3.83
N ASN A 114 -8.27 0.55 -2.85
CA ASN A 114 -8.18 2.00 -3.05
C ASN A 114 -6.72 2.47 -3.21
N MET A 115 -5.78 1.94 -2.42
CA MET A 115 -4.36 2.30 -2.54
C MET A 115 -3.75 1.83 -3.88
N ILE A 116 -4.09 0.62 -4.33
CA ILE A 116 -3.64 0.10 -5.62
C ILE A 116 -4.35 0.82 -6.78
N GLY A 117 -5.63 1.17 -6.62
CA GLY A 117 -6.33 2.01 -7.60
C GLY A 117 -5.63 3.35 -7.83
N LEU A 118 -5.18 4.02 -6.76
CA LEU A 118 -4.35 5.22 -6.90
C LEU A 118 -3.07 4.93 -7.68
N TYR A 119 -2.36 3.86 -7.35
CA TYR A 119 -1.10 3.49 -8.01
C TYR A 119 -1.27 3.28 -9.51
N ASP A 120 -2.24 2.44 -9.90
CA ASP A 120 -2.47 2.09 -11.31
C ASP A 120 -2.93 3.33 -12.11
N MET A 121 -3.83 4.15 -11.55
CA MET A 121 -4.29 5.38 -12.21
C MET A 121 -3.17 6.43 -12.33
N ALA A 122 -2.37 6.61 -11.28
CA ALA A 122 -1.26 7.56 -11.31
C ALA A 122 -0.18 7.14 -12.32
N ARG A 123 0.19 5.84 -12.33
CA ARG A 123 1.11 5.25 -13.32
C ARG A 123 0.60 5.47 -14.74
N HIS A 124 -0.66 5.12 -15.00
CA HIS A 124 -1.28 5.31 -16.29
C HIS A 124 -1.28 6.78 -16.73
N ALA A 125 -1.59 7.73 -15.83
CA ALA A 125 -1.61 9.15 -16.14
C ALA A 125 -0.23 9.70 -16.54
N VAL A 126 0.83 9.32 -15.83
CA VAL A 126 2.20 9.79 -16.15
C VAL A 126 2.78 9.10 -17.40
N GLU A 127 2.44 7.84 -17.63
CA GLU A 127 2.92 7.08 -18.79
C GLU A 127 2.23 7.52 -20.08
N SER A 128 0.90 7.67 -20.05
CA SER A 128 0.11 8.10 -21.22
C SER A 128 0.41 9.54 -21.67
N THR A 129 0.88 10.39 -20.76
CA THR A 129 1.22 11.79 -21.06
C THR A 129 2.72 12.04 -21.20
N ALA A 130 3.55 10.99 -21.17
CA ALA A 130 5.01 11.10 -21.17
C ALA A 130 5.59 11.84 -22.40
N GLN A 131 4.92 11.74 -23.55
CA GLN A 131 5.30 12.38 -24.81
C GLN A 131 4.44 13.61 -25.16
N SER A 132 3.52 14.00 -24.27
CA SER A 132 2.64 15.16 -24.46
C SER A 132 3.35 16.45 -24.01
N GLU A 133 3.03 17.58 -24.65
CA GLU A 133 3.45 18.90 -24.18
C GLU A 133 2.95 19.19 -22.74
N ASN A 134 1.75 18.68 -22.42
CA ASN A 134 1.15 18.78 -21.09
C ASN A 134 1.41 17.51 -20.27
N LYS A 135 2.69 17.20 -20.02
CA LYS A 135 3.09 16.03 -19.23
C LYS A 135 2.55 16.12 -17.80
N ILE A 136 1.85 15.09 -17.36
CA ILE A 136 1.45 14.93 -15.97
C ILE A 136 2.65 14.39 -15.18
N THR A 137 2.95 15.04 -14.06
CA THR A 137 3.98 14.61 -13.11
C THR A 137 3.34 14.21 -11.80
N TRP A 138 4.07 13.47 -10.96
CA TRP A 138 3.62 13.15 -9.62
C TRP A 138 3.31 14.42 -8.80
N ALA A 139 4.08 15.49 -8.98
CA ALA A 139 3.83 16.75 -8.29
C ALA A 139 2.42 17.31 -8.61
N VAL A 140 2.04 17.30 -9.88
CA VAL A 140 0.69 17.73 -10.31
C VAL A 140 -0.39 16.84 -9.72
N ILE A 141 -0.19 15.52 -9.73
CA ILE A 141 -1.13 14.55 -9.15
C ILE A 141 -1.30 14.81 -7.65
N ARG A 142 -0.19 14.90 -6.91
CA ARG A 142 -0.19 15.11 -5.46
C ARG A 142 -0.91 16.40 -5.07
N ASP A 143 -0.63 17.49 -5.78
CA ASP A 143 -1.20 18.79 -5.45
C ASP A 143 -2.71 18.81 -5.78
N SER A 144 -3.11 18.23 -6.93
CA SER A 144 -4.52 18.16 -7.35
C SER A 144 -5.35 17.17 -6.52
N MET A 145 -4.74 16.10 -6.02
CA MET A 145 -5.40 15.01 -5.31
C MET A 145 -5.11 15.01 -3.81
N SER A 146 -4.63 16.11 -3.24
CA SER A 146 -4.28 16.23 -1.81
C SER A 146 -5.39 15.75 -0.87
N ASN A 147 -6.65 16.09 -1.15
CA ASN A 147 -7.80 15.61 -0.38
C ASN A 147 -8.01 14.08 -0.49
N ILE A 148 -7.82 13.50 -1.68
CA ILE A 148 -7.95 12.05 -1.89
C ILE A 148 -6.83 11.31 -1.17
N LEU A 149 -5.59 11.82 -1.23
CA LEU A 149 -4.45 11.27 -0.48
C LEU A 149 -4.72 11.28 1.03
N TYR A 150 -5.28 12.38 1.55
CA TYR A 150 -5.70 12.45 2.94
C TYR A 150 -6.79 11.42 3.30
N GLN A 151 -7.79 11.24 2.44
CA GLN A 151 -8.84 10.23 2.62
C GLN A 151 -8.27 8.81 2.61
N LEU A 152 -7.31 8.51 1.72
CA LEU A 152 -6.63 7.22 1.66
C LEU A 152 -5.88 6.91 2.95
N SER A 153 -5.09 7.86 3.46
CA SER A 153 -4.41 7.71 4.76
C SER A 153 -5.39 7.56 5.92
N SER A 154 -6.57 8.18 5.82
CA SER A 154 -7.58 8.15 6.87
C SER A 154 -8.42 6.88 6.91
N MET A 155 -8.36 6.00 5.90
CA MET A 155 -9.17 4.78 5.84
C MET A 155 -8.95 3.85 7.05
N LYS A 156 -7.73 3.83 7.61
CA LYS A 156 -7.41 3.01 8.79
C LYS A 156 -8.20 3.41 10.03
N PHE A 157 -8.67 4.65 10.14
CA PHE A 157 -9.38 5.18 11.31
C PHE A 157 -10.85 4.78 11.40
N LYS A 158 -11.41 4.13 10.37
CA LYS A 158 -12.78 3.59 10.41
C LYS A 158 -12.90 2.52 11.48
N ASP A 159 -13.89 2.66 12.36
CA ASP A 159 -14.12 1.74 13.47
C ASP A 159 -15.04 0.60 12.99
N PRO A 160 -14.54 -0.64 12.85
CA PRO A 160 -15.34 -1.74 12.32
C PRO A 160 -16.55 -2.09 13.20
N VAL A 161 -16.53 -1.74 14.49
CA VAL A 161 -17.65 -2.01 15.41
C VAL A 161 -18.76 -0.98 15.24
N LYS A 162 -18.40 0.29 14.98
CA LYS A 162 -19.38 1.40 14.86
C LYS A 162 -19.87 1.59 13.44
N ASP A 163 -18.97 1.55 12.47
CA ASP A 163 -19.27 1.87 11.08
C ASP A 163 -19.90 0.65 10.36
N GLY A 164 -19.46 -0.56 10.70
CA GLY A 164 -19.88 -1.78 10.02
C GLY A 164 -19.37 -1.89 8.58
N ASP A 165 -19.65 -3.01 7.91
CA ASP A 165 -19.13 -3.32 6.57
C ASP A 165 -19.60 -2.33 5.49
N ALA A 166 -20.93 -2.10 5.44
CA ALA A 166 -21.54 -1.26 4.41
C ALA A 166 -20.98 0.17 4.39
N ASN A 167 -20.71 0.80 5.54
CA ASN A 167 -20.19 2.16 5.59
C ASN A 167 -18.66 2.24 5.40
N ILE A 168 -17.95 1.12 5.55
CA ILE A 168 -16.50 1.05 5.33
C ILE A 168 -16.19 0.84 3.86
N ASN A 169 -17.01 0.06 3.15
CA ASN A 169 -16.84 -0.21 1.72
C ASN A 169 -17.63 0.75 0.80
N ALA A 170 -18.45 1.65 1.37
CA ALA A 170 -19.12 2.72 0.62
C ALA A 170 -18.13 3.82 0.21
#